data_AF-A0A7V3UPS7-F1
#
_entry.id   AF-A0A7V3UPS7-F1
#
_cell.length_a   1.000
_cell.length_b   1.000
_cell.length_c   1.000
_cell.angle_alpha   90.00
_cell.angle_beta   90.00
_cell.angle_gamma   90.00
#
_symmetry.space_group_name_H-M   'P 1'
#
loop_
_entity.id
_entity.type
_entity.pdbx_description
1 polymer ?
#
loop_
_entity_poly.entity_id
_entity_poly.type
_entity_poly.pdbx_seq_one_letter_code
_entity_poly.pdbx_strand_id
1 'polypeptide(L)'
;MTKWFLKKLPYLFARVKLNSWFYLLLIWGVMSCEAHPQFPQFDEHKAFQHLEQQVRFGPRSPGSPGHDLTRDYLVSQLRSYTDRVELQDFDFKNGEVRYTLTNIIGVFGPDKALEGKSSYILAAHWDTRPWADQDSNPGNHLKPIPGANDGASGVAVLLEMARLFNQQPPGRNVILVFFDGEDLGKTYRPGEELSSNWLLGSKYFARHLVPIGQITALCWI
;
A
#
# COMPACT_ATOMS: atom_id res chain seq x y z
N MET A 1 -24.63 31.70 -21.72
CA MET A 1 -26.02 32.21 -21.58
C MET A 1 -26.11 33.23 -20.42
N THR A 2 -25.13 34.14 -20.30
CA THR A 2 -24.78 34.75 -18.99
C THR A 2 -24.77 36.28 -18.97
N LYS A 3 -24.91 36.95 -20.12
CA LYS A 3 -24.96 38.42 -20.19
C LYS A 3 -26.37 39.02 -20.14
N TRP A 4 -27.41 38.21 -20.37
CA TRP A 4 -28.82 38.66 -20.34
C TRP A 4 -29.38 38.74 -18.91
N PHE A 5 -28.99 37.81 -18.04
CA PHE A 5 -29.49 37.72 -16.67
C PHE A 5 -28.98 38.86 -15.76
N LEU A 6 -27.72 39.28 -15.94
CA LEU A 6 -27.09 40.32 -15.12
C LEU A 6 -27.63 41.74 -15.40
N LYS A 7 -28.19 42.01 -16.59
CA LYS A 7 -28.75 43.33 -16.92
C LYS A 7 -30.16 43.58 -16.36
N LYS A 8 -30.88 42.53 -15.91
CA LYS A 8 -32.22 42.67 -15.32
C LYS A 8 -32.25 42.59 -13.79
N LEU A 9 -31.12 42.31 -13.14
CA LEU A 9 -31.02 42.29 -11.68
C LEU A 9 -31.51 43.59 -11.00
N PRO A 10 -31.21 44.81 -11.49
CA PRO A 10 -31.67 46.03 -10.80
C PRO A 10 -33.20 46.24 -10.83
N TYR A 11 -33.93 45.53 -11.69
CA TYR A 11 -35.38 45.69 -11.85
C TYR A 11 -36.21 44.70 -11.03
N LEU A 12 -35.62 43.62 -10.52
CA LEU A 12 -36.33 42.65 -9.68
C LEU A 12 -36.35 43.04 -8.19
N PHE A 13 -35.48 43.96 -7.76
CA PHE A 13 -35.34 44.34 -6.34
C PHE A 13 -36.01 45.67 -5.96
N ALA A 14 -36.65 46.37 -6.90
CA ALA A 14 -37.19 47.72 -6.64
C ALA A 14 -38.54 47.76 -5.89
N ARG A 15 -39.12 46.62 -5.47
CA ARG A 15 -40.47 46.61 -4.85
C ARG A 15 -40.66 45.77 -3.59
N VAL A 16 -39.60 45.22 -3.01
CA VAL A 16 -39.70 44.49 -1.74
C VAL A 16 -38.78 45.15 -0.72
N LYS A 17 -39.36 45.79 0.31
CA LYS A 17 -38.63 46.18 1.52
C LYS A 17 -38.27 44.90 2.28
N LEU A 18 -37.20 44.23 1.86
CA LEU A 18 -36.62 43.14 2.64
C LEU A 18 -35.97 43.73 3.89
N ASN A 19 -36.40 43.29 5.07
CA ASN A 19 -35.78 43.65 6.34
C ASN A 19 -34.29 43.28 6.34
N SER A 20 -33.45 44.05 7.03
CA SER A 20 -31.99 43.83 7.15
C SER A 20 -31.61 42.37 7.52
N TRP A 21 -32.50 41.69 8.24
CA TRP A 21 -32.41 40.27 8.61
C TRP A 21 -32.37 39.29 7.42
N PHE A 22 -33.02 39.61 6.30
CA PHE A 22 -32.99 38.79 5.09
C PHE A 22 -31.63 38.84 4.37
N TYR A 23 -30.94 39.99 4.41
CA TYR A 23 -29.59 40.10 3.88
C TYR A 23 -28.57 39.35 4.74
N LEU A 24 -28.76 39.34 6.06
CA LEU A 24 -27.94 38.53 6.98
C LEU A 24 -28.11 37.01 6.73
N LEU A 25 -29.34 36.54 6.47
CA LEU A 25 -29.60 35.15 6.10
C LEU A 25 -28.98 34.76 4.74
N LEU A 26 -28.97 35.68 3.78
CA LEU A 26 -28.33 35.47 2.48
C LEU A 26 -26.79 35.44 2.57
N ILE A 27 -26.19 36.24 3.46
CA ILE A 27 -24.74 36.22 3.72
C ILE A 27 -24.34 34.94 4.48
N TRP A 28 -25.17 34.45 5.41
CA TRP A 28 -24.95 33.15 6.06
C TRP A 28 -25.04 31.97 5.09
N GLY A 29 -25.97 32.01 4.12
CA GLY A 29 -26.12 30.93 3.13
C GLY A 29 -24.96 30.80 2.14
N VAL A 30 -24.19 31.87 1.89
CA VAL A 30 -23.02 31.86 0.98
C VAL A 30 -21.72 31.48 1.71
N MET A 31 -21.70 31.54 3.06
CA MET A 31 -20.54 31.14 3.86
C MET A 31 -20.50 29.66 4.26
N SER A 32 -21.55 28.88 3.95
CA SER A 32 -21.47 27.41 3.99
C SER A 32 -20.70 26.90 2.77
N CYS A 33 -19.42 27.26 2.70
CA CYS A 33 -18.47 26.52 1.91
C CYS A 33 -18.25 25.21 2.67
N GLU A 34 -18.92 24.13 2.26
CA GLU A 34 -18.55 22.80 2.71
C GLU A 34 -17.09 22.59 2.30
N ALA A 35 -16.18 22.74 3.26
CA ALA A 35 -14.79 22.38 3.06
C ALA A 35 -14.76 20.87 2.84
N HIS A 36 -14.73 20.45 1.57
CA HIS A 36 -14.51 19.05 1.24
C HIS A 36 -13.18 18.62 1.87
N PRO A 37 -13.13 17.46 2.56
CA PRO A 37 -11.88 16.97 3.11
C PRO A 37 -10.87 16.84 1.97
N GLN A 38 -9.81 17.65 2.04
CA GLN A 38 -8.70 17.57 1.10
C GLN A 38 -7.83 16.39 1.53
N PHE A 39 -7.82 15.34 0.72
CA PHE A 39 -6.93 14.19 0.94
C PHE A 39 -5.54 14.51 0.39
N PRO A 40 -4.46 13.98 1.01
CA PRO A 40 -3.12 14.13 0.45
C PRO A 40 -3.07 13.41 -0.91
N GLN A 41 -2.45 14.06 -1.89
CA GLN A 41 -2.37 13.54 -3.25
C GLN A 41 -1.23 12.53 -3.36
N PHE A 42 -1.50 11.39 -3.99
CA PHE A 42 -0.49 10.40 -4.35
C PHE A 42 0.50 11.00 -5.34
N ASP A 43 1.79 10.81 -5.07
CA ASP A 43 2.89 11.27 -5.92
C ASP A 43 3.50 10.07 -6.65
N GLU A 44 3.20 9.97 -7.95
CA GLU A 44 3.69 8.89 -8.81
C GLU A 44 5.22 8.90 -8.96
N HIS A 45 5.87 10.06 -8.85
CA HIS A 45 7.32 10.15 -8.94
C HIS A 45 7.99 9.57 -7.70
N LYS A 46 7.43 9.82 -6.51
CA LYS A 46 7.92 9.20 -5.27
C LYS A 46 7.72 7.69 -5.27
N ALA A 47 6.55 7.22 -5.70
CA ALA A 47 6.31 5.79 -5.86
C ALA A 47 7.32 5.18 -6.85
N PHE A 48 7.53 5.80 -8.01
CA PHE A 48 8.49 5.29 -8.99
C PHE A 48 9.93 5.28 -8.46
N GLN A 49 10.34 6.26 -7.65
CA GLN A 49 11.65 6.25 -6.98
C GLN A 49 11.81 5.07 -6.02
N HIS A 50 10.77 4.70 -5.28
CA HIS A 50 10.77 3.49 -4.44
C HIS A 50 10.94 2.23 -5.28
N LEU A 51 10.29 2.15 -6.45
CA LEU A 51 10.44 1.02 -7.38
C LEU A 51 11.89 0.93 -7.88
N GLU A 52 12.43 2.03 -8.41
CA GLU A 52 13.81 2.06 -8.92
C GLU A 52 14.82 1.69 -7.84
N GLN A 53 14.63 2.15 -6.60
CA GLN A 53 15.53 1.83 -5.50
C GLN A 53 15.54 0.32 -5.20
N GLN A 54 14.37 -0.32 -5.15
CA GLN A 54 14.25 -1.77 -4.96
C GLN A 54 14.91 -2.56 -6.10
N VAL A 55 14.76 -2.10 -7.35
CA VAL A 55 15.38 -2.75 -8.51
C VAL A 55 16.90 -2.56 -8.52
N ARG A 56 17.41 -1.42 -8.05
CA ARG A 56 18.85 -1.11 -7.96
C ARG A 56 19.62 -2.01 -6.99
N PHE A 57 18.96 -2.56 -5.96
CA PHE A 57 19.58 -3.54 -5.08
C PHE A 57 19.85 -4.90 -5.77
N GLY A 58 19.32 -5.09 -6.99
CA GLY A 58 19.35 -6.35 -7.71
C GLY A 58 18.18 -7.26 -7.31
N PRO A 59 18.13 -8.50 -7.84
CA PRO A 59 17.10 -9.46 -7.47
C PRO A 59 16.98 -9.68 -5.96
N ARG A 60 15.75 -9.76 -5.46
CA ARG A 60 15.41 -9.99 -4.04
C ARG A 60 14.93 -11.41 -3.81
N SER A 61 15.61 -12.39 -4.42
CA SER A 61 15.34 -13.78 -4.09
C SER A 61 15.81 -14.04 -2.65
N PRO A 62 15.02 -14.73 -1.81
CA PRO A 62 15.40 -14.98 -0.42
C PRO A 62 16.82 -15.55 -0.26
N GLY A 63 17.62 -14.90 0.59
CA GLY A 63 19.04 -15.22 0.82
C GLY A 63 20.04 -14.55 -0.14
N SER A 64 19.58 -13.73 -1.08
CA SER A 64 20.46 -12.89 -1.92
C SER A 64 20.84 -11.56 -1.25
N PRO A 65 21.96 -10.92 -1.63
CA PRO A 65 22.29 -9.58 -1.13
C PRO A 65 21.22 -8.53 -1.41
N GLY A 66 20.52 -8.63 -2.55
CA GLY A 66 19.45 -7.71 -2.91
C GLY A 66 18.22 -7.86 -2.00
N HIS A 67 17.97 -9.06 -1.47
CA HIS A 67 16.92 -9.33 -0.49
C HIS A 67 17.22 -8.64 0.84
N ASP A 68 18.41 -8.82 1.41
CA ASP A 68 18.80 -8.16 2.67
C ASP A 68 18.78 -6.63 2.57
N LEU A 69 19.37 -6.08 1.50
CA LEU A 69 19.40 -4.63 1.27
C LEU A 69 17.98 -4.05 1.12
N THR A 70 17.10 -4.78 0.44
CA THR A 70 15.70 -4.35 0.27
C THR A 70 14.93 -4.44 1.59
N ARG A 71 15.08 -5.51 2.37
CA ARG A 71 14.47 -5.62 3.71
C ARG A 71 14.83 -4.40 4.55
N ASP A 72 16.12 -4.09 4.66
CA ASP A 72 16.62 -2.99 5.48
C ASP A 72 16.10 -1.64 4.98
N TYR A 73 16.00 -1.47 3.65
CA TYR A 73 15.39 -0.30 3.04
C TYR A 73 13.90 -0.17 3.40
N LEU A 74 13.10 -1.23 3.22
CA LEU A 74 11.66 -1.21 3.51
C LEU A 74 11.38 -0.92 4.98
N VAL A 75 12.15 -1.52 5.89
CA VAL A 75 12.08 -1.23 7.33
C VAL A 75 12.42 0.22 7.62
N SER A 76 13.49 0.74 7.02
CA SER A 76 13.88 2.14 7.16
C SER A 76 12.79 3.10 6.65
N GLN A 77 12.17 2.80 5.51
CA GLN A 77 11.11 3.64 4.96
C GLN A 77 9.87 3.63 5.86
N LEU A 78 9.39 2.46 6.28
CA LEU A 78 8.23 2.38 7.16
C LEU A 78 8.48 3.07 8.50
N ARG A 79 9.66 2.91 9.12
CA ARG A 79 10.01 3.60 10.37
C ARG A 79 10.07 5.12 10.23
N SER A 80 10.29 5.64 9.02
CA SER A 80 10.23 7.07 8.77
C SER A 80 8.80 7.62 8.71
N TYR A 81 7.80 6.75 8.55
CA TYR A 81 6.39 7.11 8.37
C TYR A 81 5.48 6.64 9.52
N THR A 82 5.87 5.62 10.28
CA THR A 82 5.15 5.13 11.45
C THR A 82 6.10 4.68 12.56
N ASP A 83 5.70 4.91 13.80
CA ASP A 83 6.41 4.44 14.99
C ASP A 83 6.25 2.93 15.23
N ARG A 84 5.25 2.30 14.60
CA ARG A 84 4.94 0.89 14.80
C ARG A 84 5.27 0.08 13.55
N VAL A 85 6.46 -0.50 13.57
CA VAL A 85 6.94 -1.48 12.58
C VAL A 85 7.25 -2.80 13.26
N GLU A 86 6.60 -3.87 12.82
CA GLU A 86 6.79 -5.23 13.31
C GLU A 86 7.45 -6.07 12.21
N LEU A 87 8.47 -6.84 12.59
CA LEU A 87 9.09 -7.85 11.74
C LEU A 87 8.58 -9.21 12.18
N GLN A 88 8.06 -9.96 11.21
CA GLN A 88 7.60 -11.32 11.43
C GLN A 88 8.51 -12.26 10.66
N ASP A 89 9.56 -12.71 11.36
CA ASP A 89 10.56 -13.65 10.85
C ASP A 89 10.05 -15.10 10.95
N PHE A 90 10.30 -15.89 9.91
CA PHE A 90 9.98 -17.31 9.89
C PHE A 90 10.91 -18.07 8.94
N ASP A 91 11.14 -19.35 9.26
CA ASP A 91 11.95 -20.22 8.43
C ASP A 91 11.08 -21.06 7.49
N PHE A 92 11.55 -21.23 6.26
CA PHE A 92 10.99 -22.16 5.29
C PHE A 92 12.07 -23.12 4.79
N LYS A 93 11.75 -24.42 4.76
CA LYS A 93 12.68 -25.45 4.27
C LYS A 93 12.14 -26.06 2.97
N ASN A 94 12.95 -26.04 1.92
CA ASN A 94 12.67 -26.66 0.63
C ASN A 94 13.78 -27.67 0.30
N GLY A 95 13.52 -28.96 0.52
CA GLY A 95 14.56 -29.98 0.44
C GLY A 95 15.66 -29.74 1.49
N GLU A 96 16.91 -29.62 1.06
CA GLU A 96 18.05 -29.33 1.95
C GLU A 96 18.26 -27.83 2.20
N VAL A 97 17.66 -26.97 1.37
CA VAL A 97 17.81 -25.52 1.47
C VAL A 97 16.87 -24.95 2.52
N ARG A 98 17.39 -24.09 3.40
CA ARG A 98 16.63 -23.30 4.36
C ARG A 98 16.65 -21.84 3.93
N TYR A 99 15.48 -21.22 3.93
CA TYR A 99 15.28 -19.80 3.75
C TYR A 99 14.84 -19.20 5.07
N THR A 100 15.41 -18.06 5.43
CA THR A 100 14.90 -17.19 6.49
C THR A 100 14.17 -16.05 5.82
N LEU A 101 12.87 -15.93 6.11
CA LEU A 101 11.94 -15.02 5.47
C LEU A 101 11.41 -14.02 6.50
N THR A 102 11.09 -12.82 6.05
CA THR A 102 10.62 -11.73 6.92
C THR A 102 9.44 -11.01 6.29
N ASN A 103 8.25 -11.19 6.86
CA ASN A 103 7.15 -10.27 6.58
C ASN A 103 7.42 -8.95 7.33
N ILE A 104 7.21 -7.83 6.65
CA ILE A 104 7.44 -6.48 7.21
C ILE A 104 6.09 -5.79 7.36
N ILE A 105 5.75 -5.36 8.57
CA ILE A 105 4.40 -4.88 8.91
C ILE A 105 4.50 -3.45 9.45
N GLY A 106 3.80 -2.50 8.82
CA GLY A 106 3.66 -1.11 9.30
C GLY A 106 2.23 -0.80 9.71
N VAL A 107 2.02 -0.21 10.88
CA VAL A 107 0.67 0.09 11.40
C VAL A 107 0.42 1.59 11.46
N PHE A 108 -0.69 2.06 10.90
CA PHE A 108 -1.09 3.46 10.85
C PHE A 108 -2.49 3.65 11.44
N GLY A 109 -2.74 4.82 12.03
CA GLY A 109 -4.04 5.18 12.61
C GLY A 109 -3.99 5.30 14.14
N PRO A 110 -5.12 5.65 14.78
CA PRO A 110 -5.17 5.82 16.22
C PRO A 110 -4.94 4.47 16.90
N ASP A 111 -3.85 4.36 17.67
CA ASP A 111 -3.47 3.20 18.49
C ASP A 111 -4.47 2.89 19.64
N LYS A 112 -5.71 3.38 19.52
CA LYS A 112 -6.87 2.88 20.24
C LYS A 112 -7.24 1.53 19.67
N ALA A 113 -6.43 0.57 20.08
CA ALA A 113 -6.71 -0.84 20.12
C ALA A 113 -8.22 -1.11 20.25
N LEU A 114 -8.79 -1.65 19.17
CA LEU A 114 -9.65 -2.84 19.23
C LEU A 114 -11.03 -2.71 19.88
N GLU A 115 -11.44 -1.52 20.34
CA GLU A 115 -12.84 -1.28 20.75
C GLU A 115 -13.75 -1.15 19.52
N GLY A 116 -14.07 -2.30 18.93
CA GLY A 116 -15.21 -2.50 18.03
C GLY A 116 -15.06 -1.98 16.59
N LYS A 117 -13.86 -1.57 16.14
CA LYS A 117 -13.62 -1.11 14.76
C LYS A 117 -12.60 -1.97 14.00
N SER A 118 -13.02 -2.41 12.82
CA SER A 118 -12.24 -3.14 11.81
C SER A 118 -11.00 -2.40 11.31
N SER A 119 -9.90 -3.15 11.09
CA SER A 119 -8.69 -2.68 10.41
C SER A 119 -8.70 -3.03 8.90
N TYR A 120 -8.06 -2.20 8.08
CA TYR A 120 -7.76 -2.52 6.67
C TYR A 120 -6.35 -3.08 6.54
N ILE A 121 -6.18 -4.13 5.74
CA ILE A 121 -4.87 -4.61 5.33
C ILE A 121 -4.66 -4.30 3.85
N LEU A 122 -3.55 -3.65 3.55
CA LEU A 122 -3.03 -3.45 2.21
C LEU A 122 -1.70 -4.16 2.13
N ALA A 123 -1.54 -5.05 1.16
CA ALA A 123 -0.37 -5.89 1.09
C ALA A 123 0.16 -6.06 -0.33
N ALA A 124 1.46 -6.27 -0.41
CA ALA A 124 2.19 -6.65 -1.62
C ALA A 124 3.27 -7.65 -1.20
N HIS A 125 3.74 -8.50 -2.10
CA HIS A 125 4.97 -9.25 -1.86
C HIS A 125 6.18 -8.43 -2.27
N TRP A 126 7.33 -8.69 -1.65
CA TRP A 126 8.56 -7.91 -1.90
C TRP A 126 9.75 -8.76 -2.35
N ASP A 127 9.68 -10.08 -2.17
CA ASP A 127 10.63 -11.02 -2.75
C ASP A 127 10.42 -11.17 -4.26
N THR A 128 11.42 -11.74 -4.94
CA THR A 128 11.32 -11.95 -6.39
C THR A 128 11.85 -13.30 -6.81
N ARG A 129 11.26 -13.84 -7.88
CA ARG A 129 11.61 -15.14 -8.44
C ARG A 129 13.11 -15.36 -8.60
N PRO A 130 13.65 -16.49 -8.07
CA PRO A 130 15.02 -16.89 -8.35
C PRO A 130 15.24 -17.41 -9.78
N TRP A 131 14.19 -17.59 -10.57
CA TRP A 131 14.24 -18.21 -11.90
C TRP A 131 13.33 -17.48 -12.90
N ALA A 132 13.88 -17.08 -14.05
CA ALA A 132 13.13 -16.56 -15.20
C ALA A 132 12.59 -17.72 -16.06
N ASP A 133 11.86 -18.63 -15.44
CA ASP A 133 11.42 -19.92 -15.99
C ASP A 133 10.48 -19.83 -17.20
N GLN A 134 9.93 -18.65 -17.48
CA GLN A 134 9.11 -18.35 -18.66
C GLN A 134 9.81 -17.47 -19.70
N ASP A 135 11.12 -17.21 -19.56
CA ASP A 135 11.88 -16.44 -20.55
C ASP A 135 11.88 -17.16 -21.92
N SER A 136 11.77 -16.41 -23.00
CA SER A 136 11.79 -16.98 -24.36
C SER A 136 13.14 -17.61 -24.72
N ASN A 137 14.21 -17.19 -24.03
CA ASN A 137 15.54 -17.80 -24.11
C ASN A 137 15.73 -18.81 -22.96
N PRO A 138 15.83 -20.13 -23.27
CA PRO A 138 16.05 -21.16 -22.25
C PRO A 138 17.33 -20.97 -21.42
N GLY A 139 18.34 -20.29 -21.97
CA GLY A 139 19.58 -19.97 -21.24
C GLY A 139 19.39 -19.02 -20.06
N ASN A 140 18.22 -18.38 -19.93
CA ASN A 140 17.88 -17.49 -18.83
C ASN A 140 17.03 -18.18 -17.74
N HIS A 141 16.51 -19.39 -17.97
CA HIS A 141 15.52 -20.01 -17.08
C HIS A 141 15.99 -20.22 -15.64
N LEU A 142 17.30 -20.26 -15.39
CA LEU A 142 17.87 -20.41 -14.05
C LEU A 142 18.37 -19.08 -13.45
N LYS A 143 18.17 -17.96 -14.14
CA LYS A 143 18.60 -16.64 -13.68
C LYS A 143 17.50 -15.96 -12.87
N PRO A 144 17.83 -15.26 -11.78
CA PRO A 144 16.85 -14.51 -11.01
C PRO A 144 16.32 -13.29 -11.79
N ILE A 145 15.05 -12.93 -11.55
CA ILE A 145 14.41 -11.80 -12.22
C ILE A 145 14.57 -10.49 -11.43
N PRO A 146 14.61 -9.33 -12.11
CA PRO A 146 14.65 -8.05 -11.45
C PRO A 146 13.32 -7.64 -10.80
N GLY A 147 12.20 -8.32 -11.07
CA GLY A 147 10.91 -8.14 -10.36
C GLY A 147 10.45 -6.69 -10.18
N ALA A 148 10.60 -5.88 -11.23
CA ALA A 148 10.20 -4.47 -11.19
C ALA A 148 8.67 -4.32 -11.09
N ASN A 149 7.94 -5.12 -11.89
CA ASN A 149 6.48 -5.17 -11.83
C ASN A 149 6.00 -6.20 -10.81
N ASP A 150 6.56 -7.41 -10.86
CA ASP A 150 6.26 -8.52 -9.97
C ASP A 150 7.09 -8.42 -8.69
N GLY A 151 6.51 -7.82 -7.65
CA GLY A 151 7.17 -7.44 -6.40
C GLY A 151 7.25 -5.92 -6.21
N ALA A 152 8.24 -5.26 -6.84
CA ALA A 152 8.60 -3.88 -6.48
C ALA A 152 7.49 -2.83 -6.72
N SER A 153 6.59 -3.08 -7.69
CA SER A 153 5.53 -2.12 -8.05
C SER A 153 4.47 -1.95 -6.95
N GLY A 154 3.94 -3.04 -6.40
CA GLY A 154 2.98 -3.01 -5.31
C GLY A 154 3.59 -2.40 -4.05
N VAL A 155 4.83 -2.79 -3.72
CA VAL A 155 5.57 -2.23 -2.59
C VAL A 155 5.79 -0.72 -2.75
N ALA A 156 6.14 -0.27 -3.96
CA ALA A 156 6.34 1.16 -4.25
C ALA A 156 5.08 2.00 -4.03
N VAL A 157 3.92 1.51 -4.48
CA VAL A 157 2.63 2.16 -4.24
C VAL A 157 2.35 2.23 -2.74
N LEU A 158 2.56 1.13 -2.01
CA LEU A 158 2.30 1.08 -0.57
C LEU A 158 3.26 1.96 0.25
N LEU A 159 4.51 2.12 -0.16
CA LEU A 159 5.44 3.06 0.48
C LEU A 159 5.04 4.52 0.29
N GLU A 160 4.55 4.88 -0.90
CA GLU A 160 3.99 6.22 -1.12
C GLU A 160 2.71 6.41 -0.30
N MET A 161 1.86 5.38 -0.19
CA MET A 161 0.71 5.43 0.71
C MET A 161 1.12 5.59 2.19
N ALA A 162 2.20 4.95 2.64
CA ALA A 162 2.73 5.12 3.99
C ALA A 162 3.08 6.60 4.27
N ARG A 163 3.70 7.29 3.30
CA ARG A 163 3.97 8.73 3.38
C ARG A 163 2.68 9.54 3.51
N LEU A 164 1.65 9.21 2.72
CA LEU A 164 0.35 9.89 2.79
C LEU A 164 -0.34 9.68 4.15
N PHE A 165 -0.29 8.47 4.70
CA PHE A 165 -0.83 8.15 6.02
C PHE A 165 -0.06 8.84 7.16
N ASN A 166 1.24 9.07 6.99
CA ASN A 166 2.01 9.88 7.94
C ASN A 166 1.57 11.35 7.90
N GLN A 167 1.34 11.91 6.72
CA GLN A 167 0.91 13.31 6.56
C GLN A 167 -0.51 13.56 7.06
N GLN A 168 -1.41 12.61 6.80
CA GLN A 168 -2.78 12.66 7.27
C GLN A 168 -3.17 11.27 7.81
N PRO A 169 -3.02 11.07 9.13
CA PRO A 169 -3.36 9.80 9.77
C PRO A 169 -4.77 9.33 9.41
N PRO A 170 -4.93 8.04 9.02
CA PRO A 170 -6.23 7.51 8.66
C PRO A 170 -7.15 7.47 9.89
N GLY A 171 -8.45 7.70 9.69
CA GLY A 171 -9.45 7.63 10.75
C GLY A 171 -9.75 6.21 11.28
N ARG A 172 -9.10 5.19 10.70
CA ARG A 172 -9.15 3.77 11.08
C ARG A 172 -7.76 3.17 10.94
N ASN A 173 -7.54 2.03 11.58
CA ASN A 173 -6.28 1.32 11.45
C ASN A 173 -6.07 0.82 10.02
N VAL A 174 -4.92 1.14 9.45
CA VAL A 174 -4.43 0.60 8.20
C VAL A 174 -3.12 -0.12 8.50
N ILE A 175 -3.05 -1.39 8.11
CA ILE A 175 -1.87 -2.23 8.25
C ILE A 175 -1.30 -2.43 6.84
N LEU A 176 -0.09 -1.96 6.64
CA LEU A 176 0.71 -2.29 5.45
C LEU A 176 1.49 -3.56 5.73
N VAL A 177 1.42 -4.54 4.83
CA VAL A 177 2.18 -5.78 4.97
C VAL A 177 2.95 -6.07 3.69
N PHE A 178 4.27 -6.20 3.81
CA PHE A 178 5.13 -6.69 2.75
C PHE A 178 5.42 -8.18 3.01
N PHE A 179 4.85 -9.05 2.17
CA PHE A 179 5.01 -10.49 2.30
C PHE A 179 6.31 -10.98 1.66
N ASP A 180 6.99 -11.90 2.33
CA ASP A 180 8.20 -12.56 1.83
C ASP A 180 7.92 -14.01 1.40
N GLY A 181 8.76 -14.56 0.54
CA GLY A 181 8.62 -15.91 0.01
C GLY A 181 7.31 -16.16 -0.75
N GLU A 182 6.78 -15.15 -1.45
CA GLU A 182 5.65 -15.32 -2.34
C GLU A 182 6.04 -16.20 -3.54
N ASP A 183 7.21 -15.94 -4.12
CA ASP A 183 7.59 -16.37 -5.47
C ASP A 183 8.69 -17.47 -5.46
N LEU A 184 8.70 -18.26 -4.39
CA LEU A 184 9.59 -19.42 -4.23
C LEU A 184 9.00 -20.73 -4.80
N GLY A 185 7.80 -20.67 -5.38
CA GLY A 185 7.11 -21.84 -5.87
C GLY A 185 7.75 -22.43 -7.12
N LYS A 186 7.70 -23.76 -7.25
CA LYS A 186 8.22 -24.44 -8.44
C LYS A 186 7.40 -24.10 -9.67
N THR A 187 8.07 -23.94 -10.80
CA THR A 187 7.43 -23.94 -12.12
C THR A 187 6.62 -25.22 -12.28
N TYR A 188 5.35 -25.08 -12.67
CA TYR A 188 4.54 -26.25 -13.00
C TYR A 188 5.17 -27.00 -14.18
N ARG A 189 5.50 -28.29 -13.97
CA ARG A 189 5.90 -29.22 -15.03
C ARG A 189 4.84 -30.33 -15.12
N PRO A 190 4.42 -30.74 -16.33
CA PRO A 190 3.48 -31.85 -16.48
C PRO A 190 4.00 -33.11 -15.77
N GLY A 191 3.23 -33.61 -14.80
CA GLY A 191 3.61 -34.79 -13.99
C GLY A 191 4.28 -34.46 -12.65
N GLU A 192 4.58 -33.20 -12.35
CA GLU A 192 4.98 -32.75 -11.01
C GLU A 192 3.75 -32.32 -10.21
N GLU A 193 3.67 -32.69 -8.92
CA GLU A 193 2.65 -32.14 -8.03
C GLU A 193 2.81 -30.62 -7.94
N LEU A 194 1.70 -29.88 -7.97
CA LEU A 194 1.69 -28.45 -7.69
C LEU A 194 2.36 -28.20 -6.34
N SER A 195 3.59 -27.70 -6.35
CA SER A 195 4.29 -27.41 -5.10
C SER A 195 3.53 -26.31 -4.37
N SER A 196 3.19 -26.54 -3.11
CA SER A 196 2.48 -25.57 -2.26
C SER A 196 3.32 -24.35 -1.83
N ASN A 197 4.52 -24.20 -2.39
CA ASN A 197 5.60 -23.29 -1.95
C ASN A 197 5.43 -21.85 -2.46
N TRP A 198 4.20 -21.46 -2.79
CA TRP A 198 3.81 -20.10 -3.10
C TRP A 198 3.22 -19.43 -1.87
N LEU A 199 3.21 -18.10 -1.84
CA LEU A 199 2.46 -17.32 -0.83
C LEU A 199 2.90 -17.65 0.61
N LEU A 200 4.18 -17.96 0.84
CA LEU A 200 4.64 -18.47 2.13
C LEU A 200 4.43 -17.44 3.24
N GLY A 201 4.82 -16.19 2.99
CA GLY A 201 4.65 -15.07 3.92
C GLY A 201 3.21 -14.80 4.26
N SER A 202 2.31 -14.74 3.28
CA SER A 202 0.90 -14.46 3.55
C SER A 202 0.18 -15.61 4.24
N LYS A 203 0.52 -16.87 3.91
CA LYS A 203 0.05 -18.06 4.66
C LYS A 203 0.54 -18.03 6.09
N TYR A 204 1.80 -17.69 6.32
CA TYR A 204 2.37 -17.57 7.66
C TYR A 204 1.65 -16.46 8.44
N PHE A 205 1.51 -15.28 7.85
CA PHE A 205 0.81 -14.15 8.44
C PHE A 205 -0.63 -14.50 8.83
N ALA A 206 -1.40 -15.11 7.94
CA ALA A 206 -2.80 -15.48 8.19
C ALA A 206 -2.97 -16.51 9.33
N ARG A 207 -1.98 -17.40 9.53
CA ARG A 207 -1.98 -18.39 10.63
C ARG A 207 -1.49 -17.82 11.95
N HIS A 208 -0.69 -16.76 11.89
CA HIS A 208 -0.08 -16.11 13.04
C HIS A 208 -0.55 -14.66 13.13
N LEU A 209 -1.83 -14.43 12.84
CA LEU A 209 -2.46 -13.15 13.12
C LEU A 209 -2.31 -12.91 14.61
N VAL A 210 -1.35 -12.05 14.97
CA VAL A 210 -1.30 -11.43 16.29
C VAL A 210 -2.69 -10.82 16.51
N PRO A 211 -3.23 -10.77 17.74
CA PRO A 211 -4.49 -10.08 18.02
C PRO A 211 -4.35 -8.55 17.79
N ILE A 212 -4.11 -8.13 16.57
CA ILE A 212 -4.31 -6.79 16.05
C ILE A 212 -5.80 -6.79 15.71
N GLY A 213 -6.62 -6.74 16.76
CA GLY A 213 -8.04 -7.05 16.79
C GLY A 213 -8.82 -6.79 15.49
N GLN A 214 -9.43 -7.88 15.04
CA GLN A 214 -10.47 -7.97 14.02
C GLN A 214 -10.13 -7.29 12.67
N ILE A 215 -9.26 -7.97 11.92
CA ILE A 215 -9.06 -7.75 10.48
C ILE A 215 -10.33 -8.18 9.72
N THR A 216 -10.83 -7.33 8.82
CA THR A 216 -12.09 -7.61 8.08
C THR A 216 -12.01 -7.44 6.56
N ALA A 217 -10.88 -6.97 6.02
CA ALA A 217 -10.64 -6.93 4.58
C ALA A 217 -9.14 -6.99 4.24
N LEU A 218 -8.79 -7.92 3.34
CA LEU A 218 -7.49 -8.03 2.67
C LEU A 218 -7.69 -7.52 1.24
N CYS A 219 -7.03 -6.42 0.88
CA CYS A 219 -6.93 -6.00 -0.51
C CYS A 219 -5.53 -6.34 -1.01
N TRP A 220 -5.44 -7.15 -2.06
CA TRP A 220 -4.22 -7.45 -2.79
C TRP A 220 -4.09 -6.45 -3.92
N ILE A 221 -2.96 -5.73 -3.98
CA ILE A 221 -2.63 -4.80 -5.07
C ILE A 221 -1.49 -5.39 -5.88
#